data_AF-C0C4T6-F1
#
_entry.id   AF-C0C4T6-F1
#
_cell.length_a   1.000
_cell.length_b   1.000
_cell.length_c   1.000
_cell.angle_alpha   90.00
_cell.angle_beta   90.00
_cell.angle_gamma   90.00
#
_symmetry.space_group_name_H-M   'P 1'
#
loop_
_entity.id
_entity.type
_entity.pdbx_description
1 polymer ?
#
loop_
_entity_poly.entity_id
_entity_poly.type
_entity_poly.pdbx_seq_one_letter_code
_entity_poly.pdbx_strand_id
1 'polypeptide(L)'
;MLNNKYYNEFFEIGQQKINFSFFELCLPDDDPVYTLKKVMEELDFSGLLANCSDKGRIGYNPIMMYAVVTYANMRGVRAVDRIVELCERDLAFIWLTKGQRPKRDAFYEFKNKKTDG
;
A
#
# COMPACT_ATOMS: atom_id res chain seq x y z
N MET A 1 13.04 6.54 -17.55
CA MET A 1 12.40 7.31 -16.46
C MET A 1 11.72 6.30 -15.56
N LEU A 2 12.05 6.28 -14.26
CA LEU A 2 11.29 5.45 -13.32
C LEU A 2 9.81 5.79 -13.47
N ASN A 3 8.97 4.75 -13.57
CA ASN A 3 7.55 4.91 -13.82
C ASN A 3 6.89 5.53 -12.57
N ASN A 4 6.89 6.87 -12.51
CA ASN A 4 6.39 7.67 -11.40
C ASN A 4 4.85 7.54 -11.22
N LYS A 5 4.22 6.70 -12.04
CA LYS A 5 2.80 6.36 -11.99
C LYS A 5 2.40 5.74 -10.65
N TYR A 6 3.12 4.73 -10.15
CA TYR A 6 2.75 4.07 -8.90
C TYR A 6 2.87 5.00 -7.69
N TYR A 7 3.90 5.84 -7.67
CA TYR A 7 4.12 6.83 -6.63
C TYR A 7 3.00 7.88 -6.63
N ASN A 8 2.80 8.54 -7.77
CA ASN A 8 1.75 9.55 -7.93
C ASN A 8 0.35 8.98 -7.66
N GLU A 9 0.07 7.74 -8.07
CA GLU A 9 -1.20 7.06 -7.82
C GLU A 9 -1.42 6.79 -6.32
N PHE A 10 -0.40 6.31 -5.60
CA PHE A 10 -0.52 5.99 -4.18
C PHE A 10 -0.66 7.25 -3.33
N PHE A 11 0.21 8.24 -3.53
CA PHE A 11 0.23 9.52 -2.80
C PHE A 11 -0.76 10.56 -3.33
N GLU A 12 -1.45 10.27 -4.42
CA GLU A 12 -2.49 11.14 -5.00
C GLU A 12 -1.95 12.49 -5.49
N ILE A 13 -0.69 12.50 -5.92
CA ILE A 13 -0.02 13.69 -6.45
C ILE A 13 -0.51 13.92 -7.88
N GLY A 14 -1.19 15.05 -8.10
CA GLY A 14 -1.75 15.42 -9.40
C GLY A 14 -3.07 16.18 -9.27
N GLN A 15 -3.91 16.09 -10.30
CA GLN A 15 -5.20 16.79 -10.32
C GLN A 15 -6.10 16.32 -9.15
N GLN A 16 -6.51 17.27 -8.30
CA GLN A 16 -7.40 17.03 -7.17
C GLN A 16 -8.73 16.49 -7.68
N LYS A 17 -8.91 15.16 -7.59
CA LYS A 17 -10.24 14.57 -7.53
C LYS A 17 -10.79 14.94 -6.15
N ILE A 18 -12.06 15.34 -6.07
CA ILE A 18 -12.72 15.50 -4.78
C ILE A 18 -12.73 14.13 -4.12
N ASN A 19 -11.75 13.87 -3.26
CA ASN A 19 -11.51 12.57 -2.68
C ASN A 19 -12.15 12.56 -1.29
N PHE A 20 -13.48 12.59 -1.24
CA PHE A 20 -14.19 12.17 -0.03
C PHE A 20 -14.07 10.65 0.07
N SER A 21 -12.88 10.16 0.43
CA SER A 21 -12.74 8.78 0.85
C SER A 21 -13.55 8.65 2.12
N PHE A 22 -14.74 8.05 2.02
CA PHE A 22 -15.64 7.83 3.15
C PHE A 22 -14.92 7.15 4.34
N PHE A 23 -13.82 6.44 4.08
CA PHE A 23 -12.96 5.82 5.08
C PHE A 23 -12.20 6.83 5.96
N GLU A 24 -11.84 8.01 5.44
CA GLU A 24 -11.16 9.06 6.23
C GLU A 24 -12.08 9.65 7.30
N LEU A 25 -13.40 9.70 7.04
CA LEU A 25 -14.39 10.24 7.97
C LEU A 25 -14.58 9.38 9.23
N CYS A 26 -14.06 8.15 9.25
CA CYS A 26 -14.23 7.20 10.35
C CYS A 26 -12.91 6.83 11.05
N LEU A 27 -11.78 7.39 10.61
CA LEU A 27 -10.47 7.18 11.24
C LEU A 27 -10.20 8.31 12.26
N PRO A 28 -9.73 7.99 13.48
CA PRO A 28 -9.27 9.00 14.42
C PRO A 28 -8.17 9.87 13.80
N ASP A 29 -8.19 11.18 14.03
CA ASP A 29 -7.19 12.12 13.50
C ASP A 29 -5.75 11.78 13.91
N ASP A 30 -5.59 11.06 15.02
CA ASP A 30 -4.31 10.63 15.60
C ASP A 30 -3.92 9.19 15.21
N ASP A 31 -4.63 8.54 14.28
CA ASP A 31 -4.27 7.18 13.87
C ASP A 31 -2.85 7.14 13.26
N PRO A 32 -1.99 6.18 13.69
CA PRO A 32 -0.61 6.08 13.22
C PRO A 32 -0.48 5.85 11.70
N VAL A 33 -1.55 5.45 11.01
CA VAL A 33 -1.59 5.26 9.55
C VAL A 33 -1.24 6.55 8.79
N TYR A 34 -1.62 7.71 9.32
CA TYR A 34 -1.32 9.01 8.71
C TYR A 34 0.16 9.33 8.79
N THR A 35 0.78 9.05 9.94
CA THR A 35 2.22 9.22 10.13
C THR A 35 3.00 8.29 9.20
N LEU A 36 2.57 7.03 9.08
CA LEU A 36 3.17 6.11 8.12
C LEU A 36 3.10 6.67 6.70
N LYS A 37 1.92 7.11 6.21
CA LYS A 37 1.78 7.62 4.85
C LYS A 37 2.67 8.84 4.61
N LYS A 38 2.76 9.76 5.59
CA LYS A 38 3.63 10.95 5.50
C LYS A 38 5.12 10.57 5.42
N VAL A 39 5.59 9.68 6.31
CA VAL A 39 6.98 9.21 6.28
C VAL A 39 7.26 8.48 4.97
N MET A 40 6.31 7.70 4.47
CA MET A 40 6.45 6.99 3.21
C MET A 40 6.55 7.93 2.01
N GLU A 41 5.92 9.10 2.03
CA GLU A 41 6.02 10.10 0.96
C GLU A 41 7.46 10.62 0.79
N GLU A 42 8.26 10.58 1.86
CA GLU A 42 9.66 11.02 1.82
C GLU A 42 10.66 9.90 1.43
N LEU A 43 10.18 8.66 1.24
CA LEU A 43 11.03 7.51 0.92
C LEU A 43 11.31 7.38 -0.59
N ASP A 44 12.54 6.96 -0.92
CA ASP A 44 12.88 6.53 -2.27
C ASP A 44 12.42 5.08 -2.53
N PHE A 45 11.43 4.92 -3.41
CA PHE A 45 10.92 3.61 -3.83
C PHE A 45 11.63 3.04 -5.06
N SER A 46 12.72 3.64 -5.53
CA SER A 46 13.41 3.21 -6.75
C SER A 46 13.81 1.73 -6.71
N GLY A 47 14.37 1.27 -5.59
CA GLY A 47 14.72 -0.14 -5.38
C GLY A 47 13.51 -1.08 -5.32
N LEU A 48 12.38 -0.62 -4.77
CA LEU A 48 11.14 -1.40 -4.75
C LEU A 48 10.54 -1.55 -6.16
N LEU A 49 10.62 -0.49 -6.96
CA LEU A 49 10.03 -0.43 -8.29
C LEU A 49 10.95 -1.01 -9.38
N ALA A 50 12.24 -1.22 -9.11
CA ALA A 50 13.20 -1.76 -10.07
C ALA A 50 12.77 -3.13 -10.65
N ASN A 51 12.07 -3.94 -9.84
CA ASN A 51 11.61 -5.29 -10.22
C ASN A 51 10.17 -5.31 -10.76
N CYS A 52 9.53 -4.14 -10.90
CA CYS A 52 8.16 -4.04 -11.36
C CYS A 52 8.12 -3.88 -12.88
N SER A 53 7.77 -4.96 -13.58
CA SER A 53 7.53 -4.95 -15.03
C SER A 53 6.19 -4.30 -15.35
N ASP A 54 6.18 -3.33 -16.27
CA ASP A 54 4.95 -2.77 -16.87
C ASP A 54 4.30 -3.71 -17.90
N LYS A 55 4.90 -4.87 -18.17
CA LYS A 55 4.39 -5.88 -19.13
C LYS A 55 3.61 -6.95 -18.37
N GLY A 56 2.30 -7.02 -18.61
CA GLY A 56 1.40 -8.04 -18.05
C GLY A 56 0.10 -7.46 -17.49
N ARG A 57 -0.66 -8.26 -16.71
CA ARG A 57 -1.79 -7.75 -15.94
C ARG A 57 -1.28 -6.71 -14.92
N ILE A 58 -1.96 -5.58 -14.82
CA ILE A 58 -1.67 -4.56 -13.80
C ILE A 58 -2.02 -5.19 -12.44
N GLY A 59 -0.99 -5.56 -11.68
CA GLY A 59 -1.13 -6.05 -10.30
C GLY A 59 -1.43 -4.91 -9.33
N TYR A 60 -1.44 -5.22 -8.03
CA TYR A 60 -1.52 -4.20 -6.98
C TYR A 60 -0.33 -3.25 -7.04
N ASN A 61 -0.55 -1.99 -6.68
CA ASN A 61 0.50 -1.00 -6.59
C ASN A 61 1.57 -1.48 -5.56
N PRO A 62 2.85 -1.62 -5.96
CA PRO A 62 3.90 -2.13 -5.07
C PRO A 62 4.11 -1.28 -3.81
N ILE A 63 3.93 0.05 -3.92
CA ILE A 63 4.05 0.98 -2.79
C ILE A 63 2.90 0.77 -1.82
N MET A 64 1.68 0.53 -2.33
CA MET A 64 0.52 0.16 -1.49
C MET A 64 0.78 -1.16 -0.75
N MET A 65 1.28 -2.18 -1.43
CA MET A 65 1.60 -3.47 -0.80
C MET A 65 2.67 -3.31 0.29
N TYR A 66 3.70 -2.48 0.03
CA TYR A 66 4.70 -2.13 1.01
C TYR A 66 4.10 -1.39 2.21
N ALA A 67 3.19 -0.42 1.99
CA ALA A 67 2.52 0.31 3.05
C ALA A 67 1.73 -0.62 3.97
N VAL A 68 0.92 -1.50 3.39
CA VAL A 68 0.11 -2.48 4.14
C VAL A 68 0.98 -3.39 4.99
N VAL A 69 2.05 -3.94 4.42
CA VAL A 69 2.97 -4.84 5.15
C VAL A 69 3.70 -4.08 6.25
N THR A 70 4.13 -2.84 5.98
CA THR A 70 4.83 -2.00 6.97
C THR A 70 3.91 -1.64 8.13
N TYR A 71 2.67 -1.21 7.84
CA TYR A 71 1.68 -0.90 8.87
C TYR A 71 1.29 -2.13 9.70
N ALA A 72 1.11 -3.29 9.05
CA ALA A 72 0.90 -4.55 9.75
C ALA A 72 2.04 -4.87 10.72
N ASN A 73 3.30 -4.72 10.27
CA ASN A 73 4.47 -4.92 11.11
C ASN A 73 4.51 -3.95 12.29
N MET A 74 4.16 -2.67 12.09
CA MET A 74 4.05 -1.68 13.18
C MET A 74 3.01 -2.10 14.23
N ARG A 75 1.91 -2.73 13.79
CA ARG A 75 0.87 -3.29 14.67
C ARG A 75 1.18 -4.70 15.19
N GLY A 76 2.38 -5.23 14.93
CA GLY A 76 2.80 -6.56 15.37
C GLY A 76 2.19 -7.74 14.59
N VAL A 77 1.54 -7.49 13.46
CA VAL A 77 0.86 -8.50 12.63
C VAL A 77 1.80 -8.98 11.51
N ARG A 78 2.14 -10.28 11.54
CA ARG A 78 3.05 -10.90 10.55
C ARG A 78 2.40 -11.95 9.66
N ALA A 79 1.33 -12.58 10.15
CA ALA A 79 0.61 -13.63 9.43
C ALA A 79 -0.13 -13.03 8.23
N VAL A 80 0.15 -13.53 7.02
CA VAL A 80 -0.47 -13.02 5.77
C VAL A 80 -1.98 -13.10 5.83
N ASP A 81 -2.51 -14.19 6.36
CA ASP A 81 -3.95 -14.42 6.51
C ASP A 81 -4.60 -13.33 7.35
N ARG A 82 -3.92 -12.91 8.42
CA ARG A 82 -4.38 -11.83 9.28
C ARG A 82 -4.31 -10.47 8.59
N ILE A 83 -3.28 -10.24 7.77
CA ILE A 83 -3.16 -9.01 6.97
C ILE A 83 -4.30 -8.92 5.96
N VAL A 84 -4.64 -10.03 5.28
CA VAL A 84 -5.77 -10.09 4.34
C VAL A 84 -7.09 -9.75 5.04
N GLU A 85 -7.33 -10.32 6.22
CA GLU A 85 -8.53 -9.99 7.02
C GLU A 85 -8.60 -8.50 7.39
N LEU A 86 -7.46 -7.91 7.76
CA LEU A 86 -7.38 -6.49 8.11
C LEU A 86 -7.70 -5.61 6.90
N CYS A 87 -7.19 -5.94 5.70
CA CYS A 87 -7.55 -5.25 4.46
C CYS A 87 -9.05 -5.30 4.12
N GLU A 88 -9.82 -6.21 4.71
CA GLU A 88 -11.26 -6.31 4.48
C GLU A 88 -12.11 -5.64 5.58
N ARG A 89 -11.56 -5.43 6.79
CA ARG A 89 -12.36 -5.06 7.97
C ARG A 89 -11.83 -3.86 8.75
N ASP A 90 -10.53 -3.59 8.70
CA ASP A 90 -9.90 -2.52 9.46
C ASP A 90 -9.80 -1.25 8.63
N LEU A 91 -10.33 -0.14 9.14
CA LEU A 91 -10.46 1.12 8.40
C LEU A 91 -9.11 1.66 7.92
N ALA A 92 -8.07 1.56 8.74
CA ALA A 92 -6.74 2.05 8.37
C ALA A 92 -6.17 1.24 7.20
N PHE A 93 -6.37 -0.07 7.20
CA PHE A 93 -5.95 -0.94 6.10
C PHE A 93 -6.78 -0.72 4.84
N ILE A 94 -8.10 -0.56 4.97
CA ILE A 94 -8.99 -0.25 3.85
C ILE A 94 -8.63 1.09 3.21
N TRP A 95 -8.28 2.08 4.03
CA TRP A 95 -7.82 3.38 3.57
C TRP A 95 -6.48 3.27 2.82
N LEU A 96 -5.50 2.54 3.37
CA LEU A 96 -4.22 2.30 2.70
C LEU A 96 -4.39 1.59 1.36
N THR A 97 -5.31 0.63 1.26
CA THR A 97 -5.58 -0.10 0.02
C THR A 97 -6.54 0.61 -0.92
N LYS A 98 -7.05 1.80 -0.54
CA LYS A 98 -8.08 2.53 -1.30
C LYS A 98 -9.31 1.67 -1.60
N GLY A 99 -9.72 0.84 -0.64
CA GLY A 99 -10.84 -0.10 -0.79
C GLY A 99 -10.53 -1.39 -1.55
N GLN A 100 -9.32 -1.54 -2.10
CA GLN A 100 -8.91 -2.78 -2.74
C GLN A 100 -8.71 -3.90 -1.69
N ARG A 101 -8.92 -5.15 -2.11
CA ARG A 101 -8.85 -6.34 -1.23
C ARG A 101 -7.79 -7.32 -1.71
N PRO A 102 -6.49 -7.04 -1.47
CA PRO A 102 -5.41 -7.97 -1.82
C PRO A 102 -5.62 -9.34 -1.19
N LYS A 103 -5.41 -10.40 -1.97
CA LYS A 103 -5.52 -11.79 -1.52
C LYS A 103 -4.14 -12.35 -1.15
N ARG A 104 -4.13 -13.52 -0.51
CA ARG A 104 -2.91 -14.19 -0.01
C ARG A 104 -1.83 -14.27 -1.08
N ASP A 105 -2.20 -14.67 -2.30
CA ASP A 105 -1.27 -14.84 -3.42
C ASP A 105 -0.55 -13.53 -3.77
N ALA A 106 -1.24 -12.39 -3.72
CA ALA A 106 -0.63 -11.09 -3.98
C ALA A 106 0.44 -10.75 -2.93
N PHE A 107 0.21 -11.10 -1.66
CA PHE A 107 1.21 -10.89 -0.60
C PHE A 107 2.40 -11.84 -0.73
N TYR A 108 2.17 -13.10 -1.11
CA TYR A 108 3.27 -14.03 -1.35
C TYR A 108 4.09 -13.64 -2.57
N GLU A 109 3.45 -13.25 -3.67
CA GLU A 109 4.13 -12.75 -4.85
C GLU A 109 4.96 -11.50 -4.53
N PHE A 110 4.38 -10.56 -3.77
CA PHE A 110 5.08 -9.36 -3.32
C PHE A 110 6.30 -9.66 -2.44
N LYS A 111 6.16 -10.58 -1.47
CA LYS A 111 7.27 -10.99 -0.58
C LYS A 111 8.37 -11.74 -1.34
N ASN A 112 7.99 -12.64 -2.25
CA ASN A 112 8.92 -13.52 -2.94
C ASN A 112 9.75 -12.78 -4.00
N LYS A 113 9.21 -11.73 -4.63
CA LYS A 113 9.96 -10.82 -5.54
C LYS A 113 11.20 -10.16 -4.91
N LYS A 114 11.34 -10.24 -3.58
CA LYS A 114 12.48 -9.73 -2.83
C LYS A 114 13.64 -10.73 -2.72
N THR A 115 13.46 -11.97 -3.19
CA THR A 115 14.39 -13.09 -2.96
C THR A 115 15.18 -13.54 -4.20
N ASP A 116 14.92 -12.96 -5.36
CA ASP A 116 15.61 -13.30 -6.62
C ASP A 116 16.75 -12.30 -6.95
N GLY A 117 17.39 -11.73 -5.92
CA GLY A 117 18.52 -10.81 -6.03
C GLY A 117 19.77 -11.34 -5.34
#